data_AF-A0A1A3MXF7-F1
#
_entry.id   AF-A0A1A3MXF7-F1
#
_cell.length_a   1.000
_cell.length_b   1.000
_cell.length_c   1.000
_cell.angle_alpha   90.00
_cell.angle_beta   90.00
_cell.angle_gamma   90.00
#
_symmetry.space_group_name_H-M   'P 1'
#
loop_
_entity.id
_entity.type
_entity.pdbx_description
1 polymer ?
#
loop_
_entity_poly.entity_id
_entity_poly.type
_entity_poly.pdbx_seq_one_letter_code
_entity_poly.pdbx_strand_id
1 'polypeptide(L)' 'MVPVEHLHSGDPITDGGQRYIVLESKTVGDGCVVLELESRIDHQLQVIEKSFPAGYHVGRAHHRAL' A
#
# COMPACT_ATOMS: atom_id res chain seq x y z
N MET A 1 -5.81 -3.45 -11.23
CA MET A 1 -6.08 -3.02 -9.84
C MET A 1 -6.17 -4.25 -8.96
N VAL A 2 -5.87 -4.13 -7.67
CA VAL A 2 -5.88 -5.22 -6.68
C VAL A 2 -6.59 -4.74 -5.41
N PRO A 3 -7.45 -5.54 -4.78
CA PRO A 3 -8.07 -5.20 -3.50
C PRO A 3 -7.00 -5.15 -2.39
N VAL A 4 -7.18 -4.24 -1.43
CA VAL A 4 -6.22 -4.01 -0.35
C VAL A 4 -6.02 -5.22 0.56
N GLU A 5 -7.01 -6.10 0.67
CA GLU A 5 -6.97 -7.36 1.43
C GLU A 5 -6.03 -8.40 0.83
N HIS A 6 -5.71 -8.29 -0.47
CA HIS A 6 -4.88 -9.25 -1.19
C HIS A 6 -3.43 -8.77 -1.31
N LEU A 7 -3.09 -7.68 -0.63
CA LEU A 7 -1.73 -7.15 -0.62
C LEU A 7 -0.90 -7.86 0.44
N HIS A 8 0.35 -8.11 0.09
CA HIS A 8 1.33 -8.71 0.96
C HIS A 8 2.56 -7.82 1.06
N SER A 9 3.36 -8.06 2.10
CA SER A 9 4.67 -7.41 2.25
C SER A 9 5.52 -7.60 0.99
N GLY A 10 6.11 -6.52 0.51
CA GLY A 10 6.89 -6.45 -0.73
C GLY A 10 6.06 -6.10 -1.98
N ASP A 11 4.73 -6.03 -1.91
CA ASP A 11 3.93 -5.71 -3.08
C ASP A 11 4.08 -4.23 -3.50
N PRO A 12 4.49 -3.94 -4.75
CA PRO A 12 4.52 -2.58 -5.26
C PRO A 12 3.13 -2.12 -5.70
N ILE A 13 2.65 -1.01 -5.13
CA ILE A 13 1.32 -0.45 -5.43
C ILE A 13 1.37 1.02 -5.83
N THR A 14 0.30 1.50 -6.45
CA THR A 14 0.04 2.93 -6.69
C THR A 14 -1.34 3.32 -6.18
N ASP A 15 -1.43 4.42 -5.45
CA ASP A 15 -2.67 5.00 -4.94
C ASP A 15 -2.63 6.53 -5.14
N GLY A 16 -3.65 7.08 -5.82
CA GLY A 16 -3.73 8.53 -6.09
C GLY A 16 -2.56 9.12 -6.92
N GLY A 17 -1.86 8.29 -7.71
CA GLY A 17 -0.67 8.70 -8.47
C GLY A 17 0.65 8.61 -7.70
N GLN A 18 0.61 8.34 -6.39
CA GLN A 18 1.79 8.06 -5.57
C GLN A 18 2.09 6.56 -5.58
N ARG A 19 3.38 6.22 -5.48
CA ARG A 19 3.87 4.84 -5.50
C ARG A 19 4.36 4.42 -4.11
N TYR A 20 4.07 3.17 -3.74
CA TYR A 20 4.43 2.59 -2.46
C TYR A 20 4.92 1.15 -2.60
N ILE A 21 5.69 0.67 -1.62
CA ILE A 21 5.87 -0.76 -1.35
C ILE A 21 5.11 -1.09 -0.07
N VAL A 22 4.33 -2.15 -0.08
CA VAL A 22 3.64 -2.63 1.12
C VAL A 22 4.68 -3.24 2.05
N LEU A 23 4.75 -2.78 3.29
CA LEU A 23 5.60 -3.35 4.34
C LEU A 23 4.83 -4.35 5.18
N GLU A 24 3.62 -3.97 5.60
CA GLU A 24 2.70 -4.79 6.37
C GLU A 24 1.25 -4.51 5.97
N SER A 25 0.39 -5.52 6.11
CA SER A 25 -1.04 -5.43 5.90
C SER A 25 -1.80 -6.04 7.07
N LYS A 26 -2.72 -5.29 7.66
CA LYS A 26 -3.52 -5.74 8.80
C LYS A 26 -4.99 -5.43 8.58
N THR A 27 -5.83 -6.46 8.69
CA THR A 27 -7.29 -6.26 8.73
C THR A 27 -7.70 -5.88 10.15
N VAL A 28 -8.45 -4.79 10.29
CA VAL A 28 -8.94 -4.25 11.57
C VAL A 28 -10.47 -4.28 11.56
N GLY A 29 -11.05 -5.26 12.26
CA GLY A 29 -12.49 -5.52 12.22
C GLY A 29 -12.96 -6.02 10.85
N ASP A 30 -14.26 -5.94 10.57
CA ASP A 30 -14.87 -6.48 9.33
C ASP A 30 -14.84 -5.51 8.13
N GLY A 31 -14.25 -4.31 8.26
CA GLY A 31 -14.45 -3.25 7.26
C GLY A 31 -13.25 -2.34 6.96
N CYS A 32 -12.08 -2.59 7.55
CA CYS A 32 -10.92 -1.73 7.37
C CYS A 32 -9.64 -2.55 7.22
N VAL A 33 -8.80 -2.16 6.27
CA VAL A 33 -7.45 -2.69 6.09
C VAL A 33 -6.47 -1.55 6.31
N VAL A 34 -5.56 -1.74 7.25
CA VAL A 34 -4.44 -0.83 7.51
C VAL A 34 -3.21 -1.38 6.83
N LEU A 35 -2.57 -0.56 6.00
CA LEU A 35 -1.31 -0.89 5.35
C LEU A 35 -0.21 -0.01 5.91
N GLU A 36 0.90 -0.63 6.28
CA GLU A 36 2.17 0.05 6.43
C GLU A 36 2.85 0.10 5.05
N LEU A 37 3.23 1.29 4.62
CA LEU A 37 3.71 1.56 3.27
C LEU A 37 5.04 2.29 3.33
N GLU A 38 6.00 1.80 2.55
CA GLU A 38 7.21 2.53 2.21
C GLU A 38 6.93 3.47 1.04
N SER A 39 7.23 4.75 1.21
CA SER A 39 7.17 5.77 0.17
C SER A 39 8.51 6.48 0.06
N ARG A 40 8.87 6.90 -1.16
CA ARG A 40 10.00 7.79 -1.39
C ARG A 40 9.50 9.20 -1.63
N ILE A 41 9.75 10.09 -0.68
CA ILE A 41 9.37 11.52 -0.75
C ILE A 41 10.65 12.32 -0.57
N ASP A 42 10.93 13.24 -1.49
CA ASP A 42 12.15 14.08 -1.46
C ASP A 42 13.44 13.24 -1.31
N HIS A 43 13.56 12.19 -2.12
CA HIS A 43 14.66 11.22 -2.10
C HIS A 43 14.86 10.44 -0.80
N GLN A 44 14.06 10.68 0.24
CA GLN A 44 14.09 9.96 1.50
C GLN A 44 13.01 8.89 1.55
N LEU A 45 13.36 7.73 2.13
CA LEU A 45 12.41 6.68 2.44
C LEU A 45 11.65 7.05 3.70
N GLN A 46 10.33 6.95 3.64
CA GLN A 46 9.43 7.17 4.76
C GLN A 46 8.48 6.00 4.88
N VAL A 47 8.23 5.59 6.12
CA VAL A 47 7.18 4.64 6.45
C VAL A 47 5.94 5.43 6.82
N ILE A 48 4.83 5.14 6.15
CA ILE A 48 3.54 5.74 6.42
C ILE A 48 2.51 4.64 6.68
N GLU A 49 1.58 4.92 7.58
CA GLU A 49 0.41 4.09 7.78
C GLU A 49 -0.78 4.69 7.02
N LYS A 50 -1.52 3.86 6.28
CA LYS A 50 -2.77 4.27 5.63
C LYS A 50 -3.87 3.25 5.90
N SER A 51 -5.05 3.74 6.24
CA SER A 51 -6.26 2.93 6.37
C SER A 51 -7.11 3.02 5.11
N PHE A 52 -7.63 1.88 4.69
CA PHE A 52 -8.47 1.72 3.52
C PHE A 52 -9.74 0.98 3.91
N PRO A 53 -10.91 1.35 3.33
CA PRO A 53 -12.10 0.53 3.51
C PRO A 53 -11.90 -0.83 2.84
N ALA A 54 -12.50 -1.87 3.43
CA ALA A 54 -12.55 -3.17 2.79
C ALA A 54 -13.18 -3.07 1.39
N GLY A 55 -12.62 -3.80 0.42
CA GLY A 55 -12.98 -3.76 -0.99
C GLY A 55 -12.37 -2.58 -1.75
N TYR A 56 -11.58 -1.71 -1.10
CA TYR A 56 -10.85 -0.66 -1.81
C TYR A 56 -9.81 -1.25 -2.75
N HIS A 57 -9.65 -0.65 -3.93
CA HIS A 57 -8.74 -1.15 -4.95
C HIS A 57 -7.62 -0.16 -5.23
N VAL A 58 -6.38 -0.66 -5.23
CA VAL A 58 -5.19 0.11 -5.61
C VAL A 58 -4.63 -0.37 -6.94
N GLY A 59 -3.84 0.47 -7.60
CA GLY A 59 -3.07 0.06 -8.77
C GLY A 59 -1.91 -0.85 -8.37
N ARG A 60 -1.55 -1.81 -9.22
CA ARG A 60 -0.27 -2.53 -9.10
C ARG A 60 0.81 -1.72 -9.80
N ALA A 61 1.95 -1.53 -9.14
CA ALA A 61 3.10 -0.88 -9.73
C ALA A 61 4.10 -1.94 -10.23
N HIS A 62 4.90 -1.61 -11.25
CA HIS A 62 5.90 -2.54 -11.77
C HIS A 62 7.13 -2.56 -10.86
N HIS A 63 7.71 -3.71 -10.53
CA HIS A 63 8.83 -3.89 -9.56
C HIS A 63 10.16 -3.17 -9.91
N ARG A 64 10.17 -2.12 -10.74
CA ARG A 64 11.29 -1.17 -10.81
C ARG A 64 11.24 -0.28 -9.57
N ALA A 65 12.35 -0.29 -8.83
CA ALA A 65 12.61 0.39 -7.57
C ALA A 65 11.93 1.77 -7.40
N LEU A 66 11.56 2.09 -6.14
CA LEU A 66 11.06 3.40 -5.70
C LEU A 66 12.10 4.52 -5.85
#